data_AF-A0A2N7QS83-F1
#
_entry.id   AF-A0A2N7QS83-F1
#
_cell.length_a   1.000
_cell.length_b   1.000
_cell.length_c   1.000
_cell.angle_alpha   90.00
_cell.angle_beta   90.00
_cell.angle_gamma   90.00
#
_symmetry.space_group_name_H-M   'P 1'
#
loop_
_entity.id
_entity.type
_entity.pdbx_description
1 polymer ?
#
loop_
_entity_poly.entity_id
_entity_poly.type
_entity_poly.pdbx_seq_one_letter_code
_entity_poly.pdbx_strand_id
1 'polypeptide(L)'
;MVRLSCAGVRFGSYLDEKHLFTWAEEIPCFDRWDGDTLVLRSGEISEVDLRDLLALFSRYRLPMQQLAQFETGTNKHWFKAPSTFWYLEVFGGDDLDSSQD
;
A
#
# COMPACT_ATOMS: atom_id res chain seq x y z
N MET A 1 -4.71 0.22 15.59
CA MET A 1 -5.02 0.82 14.28
C MET A 1 -3.72 0.91 13.50
N VAL A 2 -3.77 0.74 12.18
CA VAL A 2 -2.60 0.90 11.31
C VAL A 2 -2.72 2.22 10.57
N ARG A 3 -1.60 2.91 10.36
CA ARG A 3 -1.54 4.22 9.71
C ARG A 3 -0.60 4.11 8.52
N LEU A 4 -1.10 4.43 7.33
CA LEU A 4 -0.32 4.43 6.10
C LEU A 4 -0.27 5.87 5.57
N SER A 5 0.92 6.37 5.30
CA SER A 5 1.12 7.70 4.74
C SER A 5 0.85 7.68 3.24
N CYS A 6 -0.03 8.58 2.79
CA CYS A 6 -0.28 8.89 1.38
C CYS A 6 0.29 10.28 1.00
N ALA A 7 1.27 10.76 1.79
CA ALA A 7 1.93 12.03 1.55
C ALA A 7 2.60 12.07 0.16
N GLY A 8 2.54 13.24 -0.48
CA GLY A 8 3.20 13.47 -1.77
C GLY A 8 2.45 12.93 -2.99
N VAL A 9 1.25 12.39 -2.81
CA VAL A 9 0.36 12.03 -3.93
C VAL A 9 0.09 13.26 -4.81
N ARG A 10 0.12 13.05 -6.12
CA ARG A 10 -0.21 14.08 -7.11
C ARG A 10 -1.40 13.63 -7.93
N PHE A 11 -2.42 14.46 -7.96
CA PHE A 11 -3.63 14.20 -8.72
C PHE A 11 -3.57 14.88 -10.09
N GLY A 12 -3.98 14.15 -11.13
CA GLY A 12 -4.09 14.70 -12.48
C GLY A 12 -5.38 15.50 -12.70
N SER A 13 -6.39 15.31 -11.86
CA SER A 13 -7.68 16.01 -11.91
C SER A 13 -8.44 15.83 -10.60
N TYR A 14 -9.52 16.60 -10.43
CA TYR A 14 -10.46 16.41 -9.31
C TYR A 14 -11.11 15.01 -9.31
N LEU A 15 -11.40 14.44 -10.48
CA LEU A 15 -11.96 13.10 -10.54
C LEU A 15 -10.94 12.06 -10.05
N ASP A 16 -9.68 12.21 -10.44
CA ASP A 16 -8.60 11.33 -10.01
C ASP A 16 -8.43 11.35 -8.48
N GLU A 17 -8.41 12.55 -7.90
CA GLU A 17 -8.43 12.75 -6.45
C GLU A 17 -9.62 12.05 -5.78
N LYS A 18 -10.84 12.32 -6.28
CA LYS A 18 -12.06 11.69 -5.75
C LYS A 18 -11.98 10.17 -5.77
N HIS A 19 -11.46 9.58 -6.85
CA HIS A 19 -11.38 8.12 -6.99
C HIS A 19 -10.40 7.48 -5.99
N LEU A 20 -9.32 8.16 -5.60
CA LEU A 20 -8.43 7.66 -4.54
C LEU A 20 -9.19 7.51 -3.24
N PHE A 21 -9.93 8.55 -2.84
CA PHE A 21 -10.65 8.58 -1.58
C PHE A 21 -11.81 7.57 -1.56
N THR A 22 -12.62 7.53 -2.63
CA THR A 22 -13.76 6.60 -2.70
C THR A 22 -13.31 5.15 -2.77
N TRP A 23 -12.25 4.83 -3.51
CA TRP A 23 -11.72 3.47 -3.55
C TRP A 23 -11.24 3.06 -2.16
N ALA A 24 -10.45 3.90 -1.47
CA ALA A 24 -9.99 3.57 -0.12
C ALA A 24 -11.16 3.30 0.84
N GLU A 25 -12.24 4.09 0.78
CA GLU A 25 -13.44 3.91 1.60
C GLU A 25 -14.19 2.59 1.33
N GLU A 26 -14.06 2.01 0.14
CA GLU A 26 -14.67 0.73 -0.24
C GLU A 26 -13.87 -0.48 0.28
N ILE A 27 -12.62 -0.31 0.72
CA ILE A 27 -11.81 -1.41 1.24
C ILE A 27 -12.29 -1.81 2.64
N PRO A 28 -12.59 -3.09 2.92
CA PRO A 28 -13.16 -3.52 4.20
C PRO A 28 -12.32 -3.23 5.45
N CYS A 29 -11.01 -2.98 5.34
CA CYS A 29 -10.18 -2.58 6.48
C CYS A 29 -10.14 -1.06 6.73
N PHE A 30 -10.72 -0.24 5.84
CA PHE A 30 -10.73 1.21 5.93
C PHE A 30 -11.42 1.70 7.20
N ASP A 31 -10.76 2.55 7.97
CA ASP A 31 -11.36 3.22 9.13
C ASP A 31 -11.73 4.67 8.80
N ARG A 32 -10.74 5.49 8.43
CA ARG A 32 -10.92 6.90 8.10
C ARG A 32 -9.68 7.50 7.42
N TRP A 33 -9.85 8.71 6.90
CA TRP A 33 -8.76 9.60 6.54
C TRP A 33 -8.38 10.52 7.70
N ASP A 34 -7.08 10.75 7.86
CA ASP A 34 -6.50 11.70 8.82
C ASP A 34 -5.47 12.57 8.08
N GLY A 35 -5.96 13.62 7.42
CA GLY A 35 -5.17 14.39 6.46
C GLY A 35 -4.74 13.53 5.27
N ASP A 36 -3.44 13.41 5.07
CA ASP A 36 -2.83 12.55 4.04
C ASP A 36 -2.55 11.13 4.54
N THR A 37 -3.05 10.75 5.71
CA THR A 37 -2.87 9.42 6.29
C THR A 37 -4.13 8.58 6.15
N LEU A 38 -3.97 7.40 5.57
CA LEU A 38 -4.99 6.35 5.53
C LEU A 38 -4.93 5.56 6.85
N VAL A 39 -6.02 5.61 7.62
CA VAL A 39 -6.15 4.86 8.88
C VAL A 39 -6.95 3.59 8.62
N LEU A 40 -6.41 2.46 9.04
CA LEU A 40 -7.03 1.14 8.93
C LEU A 40 -7.40 0.59 10.31
N ARG A 41 -8.50 -0.14 10.37
CA ARG A 41 -8.93 -0.84 11.59
C ARG A 41 -7.85 -1.85 12.00
N SER A 42 -7.51 -1.87 13.29
CA SER A 42 -6.61 -2.92 13.81
C SER A 42 -7.33 -4.26 13.84
N GLY A 43 -6.80 -5.22 13.07
CA GLY A 43 -7.26 -6.59 12.96
C GLY A 43 -6.38 -7.33 11.94
N GLU A 44 -6.69 -8.60 11.66
CA GLU A 44 -6.11 -9.29 10.52
C GLU A 44 -6.61 -8.64 9.24
N ILE A 45 -5.71 -7.95 8.52
CA ILE A 45 -5.99 -7.46 7.16
C ILE A 45 -6.19 -8.69 6.28
N SER A 46 -7.36 -8.78 5.66
CA SER A 46 -7.67 -9.92 4.80
C SER A 46 -6.76 -9.93 3.55
N GLU A 47 -6.62 -11.08 2.90
CA GLU A 47 -5.89 -11.14 1.63
C GLU A 47 -6.52 -10.24 0.56
N VAL A 48 -7.85 -10.12 0.54
CA VAL A 48 -8.57 -9.26 -0.40
C VAL A 48 -8.25 -7.79 -0.11
N ASP A 49 -8.34 -7.39 1.16
CA ASP A 49 -8.03 -6.04 1.61
C ASP A 49 -6.58 -5.66 1.25
N LEU A 50 -5.63 -6.57 1.49
CA LEU A 50 -4.22 -6.34 1.17
C LEU A 50 -4.00 -6.21 -0.33
N ARG A 51 -4.70 -6.99 -1.16
CA ARG A 51 -4.62 -6.84 -2.63
C ARG A 51 -5.17 -5.52 -3.12
N ASP A 52 -6.28 -5.05 -2.55
CA ASP A 52 -6.84 -3.74 -2.90
C ASP A 52 -5.92 -2.60 -2.45
N LEU A 53 -5.31 -2.71 -1.27
CA LEU A 53 -4.29 -1.75 -0.81
C LEU A 53 -3.07 -1.72 -1.74
N LEU A 54 -2.58 -2.89 -2.19
CA LEU A 54 -1.47 -2.97 -3.14
C LEU A 54 -1.80 -2.30 -4.47
N ALA A 55 -3.00 -2.55 -5.00
CA ALA A 55 -3.47 -1.94 -6.24
C ALA A 55 -3.65 -0.42 -6.10
N LEU A 56 -4.25 0.03 -4.99
CA LEU A 56 -4.45 1.45 -4.69
C LEU A 56 -3.09 2.18 -4.60
N PHE A 57 -2.15 1.64 -3.81
CA PHE A 57 -0.85 2.27 -3.60
C PHE A 57 -0.03 2.33 -4.89
N SER A 58 0.00 1.25 -5.68
CA SER A 58 0.71 1.23 -6.95
C SER A 58 0.10 2.20 -7.96
N ARG A 59 -1.24 2.26 -8.08
CA ARG A 59 -1.93 3.15 -9.04
C ARG A 59 -1.60 4.62 -8.79
N TYR A 60 -1.61 5.05 -7.53
CA TYR A 60 -1.36 6.43 -7.15
C TYR A 60 0.11 6.70 -6.78
N ARG A 61 1.00 5.73 -7.02
CA ARG A 61 2.45 5.80 -6.73
C ARG A 61 2.74 6.21 -5.28
N LEU A 62 1.96 5.67 -4.35
CA LEU A 62 2.14 5.87 -2.92
C LEU A 62 3.29 4.98 -2.41
N PRO A 63 3.94 5.32 -1.29
CA PRO A 63 5.09 4.54 -0.81
C PRO A 63 4.67 3.13 -0.38
N MET A 64 5.01 2.13 -1.19
CA MET A 64 4.56 0.74 -1.00
C MET A 64 5.34 -0.01 0.08
N GLN A 65 6.53 0.46 0.50
CA GLN A 65 7.35 -0.22 1.53
C GLN A 65 6.59 -0.36 2.85
N GLN A 66 5.68 0.56 3.14
CA GLN A 66 4.84 0.56 4.34
C GLN A 66 3.98 -0.71 4.42
N LEU A 67 3.60 -1.29 3.27
CA LEU A 67 2.74 -2.46 3.20
C LEU A 67 3.45 -3.75 3.66
N ALA A 68 4.79 -3.74 3.73
CA ALA A 68 5.57 -4.88 4.21
C ALA A 68 5.20 -5.30 5.64
N GLN A 69 4.68 -4.38 6.46
CA GLN A 69 4.21 -4.66 7.82
C GLN A 69 3.05 -5.68 7.88
N PHE A 70 2.37 -5.92 6.75
CA PHE A 70 1.28 -6.89 6.64
C PHE A 70 1.76 -8.30 6.25
N GLU A 71 3.07 -8.54 6.13
CA GLU A 71 3.60 -9.90 5.94
C GLU A 71 3.25 -10.77 7.17
N THR A 72 2.63 -11.91 6.91
CA THR A 72 2.35 -12.94 7.90
C THR A 72 2.85 -14.28 7.39
N GLY A 73 2.97 -15.27 8.30
CA GLY A 73 3.33 -16.63 7.89
C GLY A 73 2.35 -17.25 6.89
N THR A 74 1.08 -16.84 6.91
CA THR A 74 0.02 -17.40 6.06
C THR A 74 0.00 -16.78 4.66
N ASN A 75 0.27 -15.48 4.51
CA ASN A 75 0.21 -14.80 3.21
C ASN A 75 1.56 -14.76 2.47
N LYS A 76 2.67 -15.11 3.13
CA LYS A 76 4.03 -15.00 2.58
C LYS A 76 4.21 -15.60 1.18
N HIS A 77 3.55 -16.74 0.92
CA HIS A 77 3.69 -17.48 -0.34
C HIS A 77 3.22 -16.71 -1.57
N TRP A 78 2.19 -15.86 -1.45
CA TRP A 78 1.72 -15.01 -2.54
C TRP A 78 2.19 -13.57 -2.38
N PHE A 79 2.28 -13.06 -1.15
CA PHE A 79 2.61 -11.66 -0.90
C PHE A 79 4.07 -11.34 -1.26
N LYS A 80 4.99 -12.30 -1.04
CA LYS A 80 6.42 -12.19 -1.41
C LYS A 80 6.79 -12.97 -2.66
N ALA A 81 5.81 -13.33 -3.50
CA ALA A 81 6.10 -13.97 -4.76
C ALA A 81 6.85 -13.00 -5.69
N PRO A 82 8.10 -13.29 -6.13
CA PRO A 82 8.90 -12.34 -6.92
C PRO A 82 8.31 -11.99 -8.29
N SER A 83 7.37 -12.80 -8.78
CA SER A 83 6.66 -12.58 -10.05
C SER A 83 5.55 -11.52 -9.96
N THR A 84 5.25 -11.00 -8.77
CA THR A 84 4.17 -10.03 -8.56
C THR A 84 4.65 -8.61 -8.80
N PHE A 85 3.78 -7.75 -9.34
CA PHE A 85 4.17 -6.38 -9.71
C PHE A 85 4.62 -5.54 -8.51
N TRP A 86 4.07 -5.81 -7.31
CA TRP A 86 4.38 -5.05 -6.11
C TRP A 86 5.66 -5.50 -5.41
N TYR A 87 6.23 -6.67 -5.76
CA TYR A 87 7.32 -7.27 -4.98
C TYR A 87 8.49 -6.32 -4.78
N LEU A 88 8.97 -5.70 -5.86
CA LEU A 88 10.11 -4.78 -5.81
C LEU A 88 9.77 -3.49 -5.07
N GLU A 89 8.55 -2.97 -5.19
CA GLU A 89 8.14 -1.73 -4.53
C GLU A 89 7.93 -1.91 -3.02
N VAL A 90 7.49 -3.10 -2.59
CA VAL A 90 7.26 -3.43 -1.18
C VAL A 90 8.53 -3.93 -0.49
N PHE A 91 9.34 -4.76 -1.17
CA PHE A 91 10.45 -5.50 -0.55
C PHE A 91 11.83 -5.26 -1.17
N GLY A 92 11.93 -4.54 -2.30
CA GLY A 92 13.20 -4.35 -3.02
C GLY A 92 14.14 -3.31 -2.41
N GLY A 93 13.76 -2.67 -1.31
CA GLY A 93 14.51 -1.58 -0.69
C GLY A 93 15.64 -2.04 0.24
N ASP A 94 16.64 -2.75 -0.29
CA ASP A 94 17.93 -2.96 0.41
C ASP A 94 19.15 -3.22 -0.51
N ASP A 95 19.03 -3.07 -1.85
CA ASP A 95 20.12 -3.48 -2.78
C ASP A 95 20.60 -2.36 -3.73
N LEU A 96 20.58 -1.09 -3.29
CA LEU A 96 21.09 0.03 -4.10
C LEU A 96 22.15 0.90 -3.39
N ASP A 97 22.75 0.41 -2.30
CA ASP A 97 23.93 1.03 -1.67
C ASP A 97 25.13 0.07 -1.67
N SER A 98 25.51 -0.45 -2.84
CA SER A 98 26.72 -1.28 -2.99
C SER A 98 27.50 -1.04 -4.27
N SER A 99 27.28 0.09 -4.95
CA SER A 99 28.10 0.46 -6.11
C SER A 99 28.08 1.97 -6.35
N GLN A 100 28.93 2.69 -5.61
CA GLN A 100 29.74 3.76 -6.21
C GLN A 100 31.02 3.92 -5.40
N ASP A 101 31.99 3.08 -5.77
CA ASP A 101 33.43 3.32 -5.61
C ASP A 101 33.88 4.26 -6.74
#